data_AF-A0A1W9TX75-F1
#
_entry.id   AF-A0A1W9TX75-F1
#
_cell.length_a   1.000
_cell.length_b   1.000
_cell.length_c   1.000
_cell.angle_alpha   90.00
_cell.angle_beta   90.00
_cell.angle_gamma   90.00
#
_symmetry.space_group_name_H-M   'P 1'
#
loop_
_entity.id
_entity.type
_entity.pdbx_description
1 polymer ?
#
loop_
_entity_poly.entity_id
_entity_poly.type
_entity_poly.pdbx_seq_one_letter_code
_entity_poly.pdbx_strand_id
1 'polypeptide(L)'
;MQEKSEIKQKNNKAWFFFMVMYLVVDFVRIQDLLPIIGVIRPGLITVVILSFFILKKGSFYFNINQIKMIYLFLILLGIHIPFAVNNWFAYKTTEGFCLYIPFILSIITCLDSVESLKKMINIWILMMIYIALFSITNLGKGSGGYFADENDLSLFLNLMLPLCYFLLISEKGGKKKLLYGVALIIGLIAEAKSFSRGGFVGLAVICYRDGNHQEYKRIYCPSEI
;
A
#
# COMPACT_ATOMS: atom_id res chain seq x y z
N MET A 1 -22.24 -22.41 21.06
CA MET A 1 -20.93 -21.73 21.19
C MET A 1 -20.14 -21.75 19.86
N GLN A 2 -20.17 -22.86 19.11
CA GLN A 2 -19.55 -23.00 17.76
C GLN A 2 -20.11 -22.03 16.70
N GLU A 3 -21.42 -21.77 16.68
CA GLU A 3 -22.05 -20.85 15.72
C GLU A 3 -21.54 -19.40 15.84
N LYS A 4 -21.31 -18.90 17.06
CA LYS A 4 -20.75 -17.56 17.29
C LYS A 4 -19.30 -17.44 16.84
N SER A 5 -18.48 -18.49 16.99
CA SER A 5 -17.10 -18.51 16.49
C SER A 5 -17.04 -18.56 14.96
N GLU A 6 -17.91 -19.32 14.32
CA GLU A 6 -17.98 -19.40 12.85
C GLU A 6 -18.44 -18.09 12.22
N ILE A 7 -19.47 -17.44 12.80
CA ILE A 7 -19.95 -16.12 12.35
C ILE A 7 -18.85 -15.06 12.51
N LYS A 8 -18.13 -15.06 13.64
CA LYS A 8 -17.01 -14.14 13.88
C LYS A 8 -15.88 -14.35 12.85
N GLN A 9 -15.55 -15.60 12.54
CA GLN A 9 -14.51 -15.93 11.56
C GLN A 9 -14.95 -15.57 10.12
N LYS A 10 -16.21 -15.81 9.75
CA LYS A 10 -16.79 -15.45 8.45
C LYS A 10 -16.80 -13.93 8.23
N ASN A 11 -17.18 -13.17 9.27
CA ASN A 11 -17.17 -11.71 9.22
C ASN A 11 -15.74 -11.15 9.02
N ASN A 12 -14.73 -11.75 9.66
CA ASN A 12 -13.35 -11.31 9.48
C ASN A 12 -12.82 -11.56 8.05
N LYS A 13 -13.19 -12.69 7.44
CA LYS A 13 -12.85 -12.98 6.03
C LYS A 13 -13.50 -12.00 5.06
N ALA A 14 -14.77 -11.65 5.27
CA ALA A 14 -15.46 -10.66 4.44
C ALA A 14 -14.82 -9.27 4.58
N TRP A 15 -14.52 -8.84 5.80
CA TRP A 15 -13.85 -7.56 6.04
C TRP A 15 -12.48 -7.49 5.35
N PHE A 16 -11.65 -8.53 5.54
CA PHE A 16 -10.36 -8.62 4.85
C PHE A 16 -10.51 -8.57 3.32
N PHE A 17 -11.52 -9.25 2.77
CA PHE A 17 -11.81 -9.21 1.33
C PHE A 17 -12.13 -7.79 0.85
N PHE A 18 -13.03 -7.05 1.53
CA PHE A 18 -13.37 -5.68 1.14
C PHE A 18 -12.20 -4.71 1.33
N MET A 19 -11.35 -4.92 2.32
CA MET A 19 -10.12 -4.15 2.52
C MET A 19 -9.15 -4.36 1.35
N VAL A 20 -8.95 -5.62 0.93
CA VAL A 20 -8.14 -5.94 -0.26
C VAL A 20 -8.77 -5.35 -1.52
N MET A 21 -10.10 -5.46 -1.66
CA MET A 21 -10.83 -4.92 -2.80
C MET A 21 -10.66 -3.41 -2.93
N TYR A 22 -10.72 -2.67 -1.81
CA TYR A 22 -10.41 -1.24 -1.79
C TYR A 22 -9.01 -0.98 -2.34
N LEU A 23 -7.99 -1.71 -1.85
CA LEU A 23 -6.60 -1.56 -2.28
C LEU A 23 -6.45 -1.83 -3.78
N VAL A 24 -7.08 -2.90 -4.28
CA VAL A 24 -7.09 -3.24 -5.72
C VAL A 24 -7.74 -2.13 -6.54
N VAL A 25 -8.90 -1.64 -6.13
CA VAL A 25 -9.60 -0.56 -6.85
C VAL A 25 -8.79 0.73 -6.87
N ASP A 26 -8.15 1.07 -5.75
CA ASP A 26 -7.39 2.32 -5.61
C ASP A 26 -6.06 2.28 -6.35
N PHE A 27 -5.36 1.13 -6.35
CA PHE A 27 -4.04 0.99 -6.97
C PHE A 27 -4.11 0.53 -8.44
N VAL A 28 -4.93 -0.46 -8.77
CA VAL A 28 -5.02 -0.99 -10.14
C VAL A 28 -5.81 -0.04 -11.03
N ARG A 29 -6.81 0.65 -10.45
CA ARG A 29 -7.65 1.66 -11.12
C ARG A 29 -8.31 1.18 -12.41
N ILE A 30 -8.87 -0.03 -12.40
CA ILE A 30 -9.60 -0.60 -13.56
C ILE A 30 -10.73 0.35 -14.02
N GLN A 31 -11.31 1.12 -13.10
CA GLN A 31 -12.32 2.14 -13.40
C GLN A 31 -11.85 3.25 -14.36
N ASP A 32 -10.55 3.51 -14.44
CA ASP A 32 -9.99 4.49 -15.38
C ASP A 32 -9.77 3.89 -16.76
N LEU A 33 -9.59 2.57 -16.85
CA LEU A 33 -9.47 1.83 -18.11
C LEU A 33 -10.83 1.56 -18.75
N LEU A 34 -11.87 1.32 -17.93
CA LEU A 34 -13.22 0.99 -18.38
C LEU A 34 -14.22 2.05 -17.89
N PRO A 35 -14.61 3.03 -18.74
CA PRO A 35 -15.43 4.17 -18.33
C PRO A 35 -16.77 3.79 -17.66
N ILE A 36 -17.36 2.65 -18.06
CA ILE A 36 -18.61 2.12 -17.50
C ILE A 36 -18.48 1.86 -15.99
N ILE A 37 -17.32 1.38 -15.55
CA ILE A 37 -17.04 1.09 -14.14
C ILE A 37 -16.79 2.38 -13.35
N GLY A 38 -16.21 3.40 -13.99
CA GLY A 38 -15.98 4.72 -13.39
C GLY A 38 -17.25 5.41 -12.86
N VAL A 39 -18.39 5.20 -13.53
CA VAL A 39 -19.68 5.77 -13.12
C VAL A 39 -20.11 5.28 -11.74
N ILE A 40 -19.83 4.02 -11.44
CA ILE A 40 -20.23 3.35 -10.19
C ILE A 40 -19.37 3.82 -9.00
N ARG A 41 -18.20 4.43 -9.25
CA ARG A 41 -17.24 4.88 -8.24
C ARG A 41 -16.92 3.76 -7.22
N PRO A 42 -16.35 2.63 -7.68
CA PRO A 42 -16.16 1.44 -6.84
C PRO A 42 -15.37 1.72 -5.55
N GLY A 43 -14.41 2.66 -5.59
CA GLY A 43 -13.64 3.05 -4.41
C GLY A 43 -14.53 3.60 -3.29
N LEU A 44 -15.49 4.46 -3.62
CA LEU A 44 -16.43 5.03 -2.65
C LEU A 44 -17.33 3.94 -2.05
N ILE A 45 -17.79 2.99 -2.87
CA ILE A 45 -18.59 1.85 -2.39
C ILE A 45 -17.80 1.04 -1.37
N THR A 46 -16.54 0.72 -1.67
CA THR A 46 -15.69 -0.02 -0.73
C THR A 46 -15.44 0.77 0.57
N VAL A 47 -15.25 2.09 0.51
CA VAL A 47 -15.10 2.94 1.72
C VAL A 47 -16.36 2.89 2.59
N VAL A 48 -17.55 2.97 1.99
CA VAL A 48 -18.83 2.90 2.72
C VAL A 48 -19.00 1.54 3.41
N ILE A 49 -18.67 0.45 2.71
CA ILE A 49 -18.74 -0.90 3.28
C ILE A 49 -17.75 -1.07 4.45
N LEU A 50 -16.50 -0.59 4.29
CA LEU A 50 -15.51 -0.64 5.36
C LEU A 50 -15.93 0.20 6.57
N SER A 51 -16.51 1.38 6.33
CA SER A 51 -17.05 2.24 7.37
C SER A 51 -18.15 1.54 8.16
N PHE A 52 -19.06 0.84 7.47
CA PHE A 52 -20.10 0.04 8.10
C PHE A 52 -19.53 -1.07 9.00
N PHE A 53 -18.49 -1.79 8.56
CA PHE A 53 -17.84 -2.80 9.40
C PHE A 53 -17.20 -2.22 10.66
N ILE A 54 -16.56 -1.05 10.55
CA ILE A 54 -15.96 -0.35 11.70
C ILE A 54 -17.04 0.06 12.70
N LEU A 55 -18.12 0.69 12.23
CA LEU A 55 -19.23 1.11 13.08
C LEU A 55 -19.87 -0.09 13.79
N LYS A 56 -20.07 -1.20 13.07
CA LYS A 56 -20.63 -2.44 13.64
C LYS A 56 -19.71 -3.06 14.70
N LYS A 57 -18.40 -2.93 14.56
CA LYS A 57 -17.44 -3.42 15.56
C LYS A 57 -17.50 -2.61 16.86
N GLY A 58 -17.80 -1.31 16.78
CA GLY A 58 -17.99 -0.43 17.94
C GLY A 58 -16.71 -0.10 18.72
N SER A 59 -15.54 -0.57 18.28
CA SER A 59 -14.25 -0.27 18.91
C SER A 59 -13.53 0.84 18.14
N PHE A 60 -13.61 2.07 18.64
CA PHE A 60 -12.80 3.16 18.10
C PHE A 60 -11.41 3.13 18.71
N TYR A 61 -10.39 2.98 17.87
CA TYR A 61 -9.01 2.72 18.27
C TYR A 61 -8.23 3.97 18.74
N PHE A 62 -8.90 4.92 19.38
CA PHE A 62 -8.30 6.20 19.80
C PHE A 62 -7.16 6.05 20.80
N ASN A 63 -6.99 4.90 21.45
CA ASN A 63 -5.90 4.67 22.39
C ASN A 63 -4.55 4.39 21.71
N ILE A 64 -4.54 4.06 20.41
CA ILE A 64 -3.31 3.77 19.65
C ILE A 64 -2.65 5.09 19.23
N ASN A 65 -1.40 5.32 19.64
CA ASN A 65 -0.68 6.57 19.37
C ASN A 65 -0.57 6.88 17.88
N GLN A 66 -0.33 5.87 17.04
CA GLN A 66 -0.25 6.03 15.58
C GLN A 66 -1.56 6.58 15.00
N ILE A 67 -2.71 6.10 15.50
CA ILE A 67 -4.03 6.56 15.06
C ILE A 67 -4.29 7.99 15.55
N LYS A 68 -3.89 8.31 16.79
CA LYS A 68 -3.95 9.70 17.30
C LYS A 68 -3.17 10.65 16.41
N MET A 69 -1.95 10.27 16.00
CA MET A 69 -1.14 11.10 15.09
C MET A 69 -1.81 11.31 13.74
N ILE A 70 -2.46 10.28 13.18
CA ILE A 70 -3.22 10.42 11.94
C ILE A 70 -4.39 11.40 12.11
N TYR A 71 -5.17 11.30 13.20
CA TYR A 71 -6.25 12.24 13.46
C TYR A 71 -5.75 13.67 13.71
N LEU A 72 -4.64 13.83 14.45
CA LEU A 72 -4.01 15.12 14.66
C LEU A 72 -3.53 15.74 13.34
N PHE A 73 -2.97 14.92 12.45
CA PHE A 73 -2.59 15.35 11.11
C PHE A 73 -3.80 15.81 10.29
N LEU A 74 -4.93 15.09 10.34
CA LEU A 74 -6.17 15.52 9.68
C LEU A 74 -6.72 16.83 10.24
N ILE A 75 -6.69 17.00 11.57
CA ILE A 75 -7.08 18.26 12.21
C ILE A 75 -6.17 19.39 11.74
N LEU A 76 -4.86 19.15 11.68
CA LEU A 76 -3.89 20.12 11.19
C LEU A 76 -4.18 20.55 9.75
N LEU A 77 -4.48 19.59 8.86
CA LEU A 77 -4.90 19.88 7.48
C LEU A 77 -6.16 20.74 7.45
N GLY A 78 -7.17 20.39 8.26
CA GLY A 78 -8.42 21.14 8.36
C GLY A 78 -8.23 22.57 8.85
N ILE A 79 -7.41 22.78 9.87
CA ILE A 79 -7.08 24.12 10.42
C ILE A 79 -6.37 24.98 9.38
N HIS A 80 -5.56 24.38 8.50
CA HIS A 80 -4.81 25.12 7.48
C HIS A 80 -5.64 25.53 6.25
N ILE A 81 -6.84 24.98 6.06
CA ILE A 81 -7.71 25.32 4.92
C ILE A 81 -7.91 26.83 4.73
N PRO A 82 -8.30 27.64 5.73
CA PRO A 82 -8.51 29.08 5.55
C PRO A 82 -7.22 29.89 5.27
N PHE A 83 -6.05 29.32 5.55
CA PHE A 83 -4.75 29.96 5.35
C PHE A 83 -4.11 29.59 4.00
N ALA A 84 -4.73 28.68 3.23
CA ALA A 84 -4.22 28.26 1.94
C ALA A 84 -4.46 29.33 0.87
N VAL A 85 -3.58 29.44 -0.12
CA VAL A 85 -3.82 30.30 -1.29
C VAL A 85 -5.05 29.82 -2.08
N ASN A 86 -5.28 28.50 -2.10
CA ASN A 86 -6.42 27.88 -2.74
C ASN A 86 -7.21 27.04 -1.72
N ASN A 87 -8.16 27.69 -1.05
CA ASN A 87 -9.00 27.06 -0.03
C ASN A 87 -9.78 25.87 -0.57
N TRP A 88 -10.25 25.92 -1.83
CA TRP A 88 -11.01 24.82 -2.44
C TRP A 88 -10.14 23.58 -2.63
N PHE A 89 -8.91 23.75 -3.13
CA PHE A 89 -7.98 22.64 -3.31
C PHE A 89 -7.51 22.07 -1.96
N ALA A 90 -7.26 22.92 -0.97
CA ALA A 90 -6.92 22.50 0.39
C ALA A 90 -8.06 21.71 1.05
N TYR A 91 -9.31 22.16 0.86
CA TYR A 91 -10.50 21.44 1.31
C TYR A 91 -10.62 20.07 0.63
N LYS A 92 -10.50 20.01 -0.71
CA LYS A 92 -10.57 18.75 -1.47
C LYS A 92 -9.46 17.78 -1.08
N THR A 93 -8.27 18.29 -0.80
CA THR A 93 -7.15 17.49 -0.30
C THR A 93 -7.49 16.89 1.08
N THR A 94 -7.95 17.72 2.03
CA THR A 94 -8.37 17.27 3.37
C THR A 94 -9.50 16.24 3.30
N GLU A 95 -10.51 16.46 2.45
CA GLU A 95 -11.60 15.51 2.19
C GLU A 95 -11.05 14.16 1.70
N GLY A 96 -10.12 14.18 0.74
CA GLY A 96 -9.45 12.98 0.24
C GLY A 96 -8.73 12.20 1.35
N PHE A 97 -7.97 12.89 2.20
CA PHE A 97 -7.30 12.27 3.35
C PHE A 97 -8.29 11.65 4.35
N CYS A 98 -9.44 12.28 4.60
CA CYS A 98 -10.48 11.72 5.46
C CYS A 98 -11.05 10.40 4.92
N LEU A 99 -11.18 10.25 3.60
CA LEU A 99 -11.70 9.02 2.97
C LEU A 99 -10.79 7.80 3.16
N TYR A 100 -9.51 7.99 3.50
CA TYR A 100 -8.59 6.89 3.82
C TYR A 100 -8.77 6.32 5.23
N ILE A 101 -9.44 7.03 6.15
CA ILE A 101 -9.61 6.59 7.55
C ILE A 101 -10.26 5.22 7.67
N PRO A 102 -11.39 4.91 6.99
CA PRO A 102 -12.00 3.60 7.06
C PRO A 102 -11.08 2.48 6.58
N PHE A 103 -10.25 2.74 5.57
CA PHE A 103 -9.27 1.78 5.09
C PHE A 103 -8.15 1.54 6.11
N ILE A 104 -7.57 2.61 6.67
CA ILE A 104 -6.50 2.52 7.69
C ILE A 104 -6.97 1.74 8.91
N LEU A 105 -8.17 2.04 9.43
CA LEU A 105 -8.75 1.33 10.57
C LEU A 105 -9.05 -0.14 10.25
N SER A 106 -9.40 -0.44 8.99
CA SER A 106 -9.59 -1.81 8.51
C SER A 106 -8.28 -2.59 8.47
N ILE A 107 -7.17 -1.99 8.04
CA ILE A 107 -5.84 -2.60 8.10
C ILE A 107 -5.51 -3.00 9.54
N ILE A 108 -5.64 -2.07 10.49
CA ILE A 108 -5.30 -2.30 11.90
C ILE A 108 -6.19 -3.38 12.52
N THR A 109 -7.42 -3.48 12.06
CA THR A 109 -8.38 -4.49 12.53
C THR A 109 -8.12 -5.87 11.93
N CYS A 110 -7.86 -5.95 10.63
CA CYS A 110 -7.80 -7.21 9.89
C CYS A 110 -6.39 -7.85 9.89
N LEU A 111 -5.34 -7.06 10.07
CA LEU A 111 -3.96 -7.54 10.08
C LEU A 111 -3.46 -7.74 11.51
N ASP A 112 -4.09 -8.68 12.22
CA ASP A 112 -3.76 -9.03 13.60
C ASP A 112 -2.65 -10.09 13.73
N SER A 113 -2.20 -10.65 12.62
CA SER A 113 -1.33 -11.83 12.55
C SER A 113 -0.32 -11.73 11.42
N VAL A 114 0.84 -12.36 11.60
CA VAL A 114 1.92 -12.39 10.61
C VAL A 114 1.45 -13.07 9.32
N GLU A 115 0.61 -14.09 9.42
CA GLU A 115 0.04 -14.79 8.26
C GLU A 115 -0.86 -13.88 7.43
N SER A 116 -1.70 -13.07 8.08
CA SER A 116 -2.60 -12.13 7.40
C SER A 116 -1.82 -10.99 6.76
N LEU A 117 -0.79 -10.48 7.45
CA LEU A 117 0.14 -9.51 6.89
C LEU A 117 0.87 -10.06 5.66
N LYS A 118 1.43 -11.27 5.73
CA LYS A 118 2.07 -11.94 4.59
C LYS A 118 1.12 -12.13 3.41
N LYS A 119 -0.14 -12.50 3.66
CA LYS A 119 -1.17 -12.60 2.61
C LYS A 119 -1.41 -11.25 1.94
N MET A 120 -1.56 -10.18 2.72
CA MET A 120 -1.73 -8.83 2.18
C MET A 120 -0.51 -8.40 1.35
N ILE A 121 0.71 -8.59 1.87
CA ILE A 121 1.93 -8.21 1.14
C ILE A 121 2.04 -8.97 -0.18
N ASN A 122 1.72 -10.27 -0.22
CA ASN A 122 1.71 -11.02 -1.49
C ASN A 122 0.73 -10.44 -2.51
N ILE A 123 -0.47 -10.03 -2.06
CA ILE A 123 -1.44 -9.37 -2.94
C ILE A 123 -0.90 -8.02 -3.41
N TRP A 124 -0.22 -7.28 -2.54
CA TRP A 124 0.40 -6.01 -2.89
C TRP A 124 1.55 -6.15 -3.90
N ILE A 125 2.34 -7.22 -3.79
CA ILE A 125 3.36 -7.57 -4.78
C ILE A 125 2.73 -7.89 -6.14
N LEU A 126 1.61 -8.61 -6.17
CA LEU A 126 0.89 -8.86 -7.43
C LEU A 126 0.39 -7.55 -8.07
N MET A 127 -0.12 -6.61 -7.26
CA MET A 127 -0.49 -5.28 -7.74
C MET A 127 0.73 -4.49 -8.23
N MET A 128 1.86 -4.57 -7.54
CA MET A 128 3.11 -3.95 -7.97
C MET A 128 3.56 -4.50 -9.32
N ILE A 129 3.53 -5.82 -9.53
CA ILE A 129 3.87 -6.44 -10.82
C ILE A 129 2.97 -5.88 -11.93
N TYR A 130 1.66 -5.81 -11.70
CA TYR A 130 0.72 -5.24 -12.66
C TYR A 130 1.07 -3.79 -13.00
N ILE A 131 1.27 -2.93 -11.99
CA ILE A 131 1.59 -1.50 -12.19
C ILE A 131 2.93 -1.35 -12.92
N ALA A 132 3.93 -2.14 -12.55
CA ALA A 132 5.27 -2.10 -13.16
C ALA A 132 5.22 -2.56 -14.63
N LEU A 133 4.51 -3.64 -14.95
CA LEU A 133 4.31 -4.08 -16.33
C LEU A 133 3.58 -3.02 -17.16
N PHE A 134 2.54 -2.43 -16.59
CA PHE A 134 1.80 -1.34 -17.24
C PHE A 134 2.71 -0.12 -17.50
N SER A 135 3.56 0.24 -16.54
CA SER A 135 4.52 1.35 -16.70
C SER A 135 5.52 1.11 -17.83
N ILE A 136 6.06 -0.10 -17.92
CA ILE A 136 7.02 -0.48 -18.97
C ILE A 136 6.40 -0.29 -20.36
N THR A 137 5.11 -0.59 -20.54
CA THR A 137 4.40 -0.42 -21.82
C THR A 137 3.93 1.01 -22.08
N ASN A 138 3.82 1.85 -21.06
CA ASN A 138 3.24 3.21 -21.15
C ASN A 138 4.27 4.31 -20.86
N LEU A 139 5.49 4.16 -21.37
CA LEU A 139 6.56 5.16 -21.31
C LEU A 139 6.90 5.64 -19.88
N GLY A 140 6.84 4.75 -18.90
CA GLY A 140 7.19 5.08 -17.52
C GLY A 140 6.02 5.57 -16.66
N LYS A 141 4.79 5.61 -17.19
CA LYS A 141 3.57 6.02 -16.48
C LYS A 141 2.71 4.80 -16.14
N GLY A 142 2.22 4.72 -14.91
CA GLY A 142 1.33 3.64 -14.46
C GLY A 142 -0.12 3.81 -14.91
N SER A 143 -1.02 3.03 -14.32
CA SER A 143 -2.41 2.84 -14.77
C SER A 143 -3.36 4.02 -14.57
N GLY A 144 -2.88 5.15 -14.05
CA GLY A 144 -3.66 6.36 -13.82
C GLY A 144 -3.56 6.87 -12.39
N GLY A 145 -4.28 7.96 -12.08
CA GLY A 145 -4.26 8.58 -10.76
C GLY A 145 -2.88 9.06 -10.35
N TYR A 146 -2.45 8.66 -9.14
CA TYR A 146 -1.12 8.92 -8.62
C TYR A 146 -0.03 8.38 -9.55
N PHE A 147 -0.24 7.21 -10.16
CA PHE A 147 0.76 6.60 -11.04
C PHE A 147 0.84 7.25 -12.42
N ALA A 148 0.00 8.24 -12.73
CA ALA A 148 0.18 9.04 -13.94
C ALA A 148 1.44 9.93 -13.87
N ASP A 149 1.89 10.26 -12.65
CA ASP A 149 3.15 10.94 -12.39
C ASP A 149 4.29 9.93 -12.19
N GLU A 150 5.43 10.19 -12.84
CA GLU A 150 6.58 9.29 -12.81
C GLU A 150 7.24 9.23 -11.43
N ASN A 151 7.18 10.31 -10.64
CA ASN A 151 7.76 10.36 -9.30
C ASN A 151 6.94 9.56 -8.30
N ASP A 152 5.61 9.64 -8.37
CA ASP A 152 4.71 8.88 -7.51
C ASP A 152 4.79 7.38 -7.81
N LEU A 153 4.92 6.99 -9.09
CA LEU A 153 5.23 5.62 -9.46
C LEU A 153 6.56 5.16 -8.84
N SER A 154 7.60 5.98 -8.97
CA SER A 154 8.94 5.62 -8.48
C SER A 154 9.01 5.54 -6.96
N LEU A 155 8.27 6.42 -6.27
CA LEU A 155 8.09 6.35 -4.82
C LEU A 155 7.45 5.02 -4.41
N PHE A 156 6.42 4.59 -5.14
CA PHE A 156 5.77 3.31 -4.89
C PHE A 156 6.70 2.10 -5.15
N LEU A 157 7.45 2.11 -6.25
CA LEU A 157 8.41 1.05 -6.56
C LEU A 157 9.54 0.99 -5.51
N ASN A 158 10.07 2.13 -5.08
CA ASN A 158 11.08 2.19 -4.03
C ASN A 158 10.59 1.70 -2.66
N LEU A 159 9.29 1.79 -2.38
CA LEU A 159 8.69 1.16 -1.21
C LEU A 159 8.64 -0.36 -1.34
N MET A 160 8.33 -0.87 -2.52
CA MET A 160 8.06 -2.29 -2.74
C MET A 160 9.29 -3.14 -3.08
N LEU A 161 10.30 -2.57 -3.74
CA LEU A 161 11.53 -3.28 -4.12
C LEU A 161 12.28 -3.86 -2.91
N PRO A 162 12.52 -3.12 -1.81
CA PRO A 162 13.11 -3.70 -0.60
C PRO A 162 12.29 -4.84 -0.03
N LEU A 163 10.96 -4.72 -0.01
CA LEU A 163 10.06 -5.77 0.46
C LEU A 163 10.22 -7.05 -0.38
N CYS A 164 10.29 -6.92 -1.71
CA CYS A 164 10.52 -8.04 -2.60
C CYS A 164 11.88 -8.71 -2.34
N TYR A 165 12.94 -7.91 -2.16
CA TYR A 165 14.27 -8.42 -1.86
C TYR A 165 14.35 -9.17 -0.52
N PHE A 166 13.84 -8.60 0.56
CA PHE A 166 13.83 -9.27 1.87
C PHE A 166 12.97 -10.55 1.87
N LEU A 167 11.85 -10.55 1.18
CA LEU A 167 11.01 -11.75 1.03
C LEU A 167 11.67 -12.81 0.16
N LEU A 168 12.41 -12.42 -0.89
CA LEU A 168 13.19 -13.34 -1.72
C LEU A 168 14.25 -14.10 -0.91
N ILE A 169 14.93 -13.42 0.02
CA ILE A 169 15.99 -14.02 0.84
C ILE A 169 15.40 -14.87 1.98
N SER A 170 14.32 -14.40 2.62
CA SER A 170 13.75 -15.09 3.78
C SER A 170 12.84 -16.28 3.43
N GLU A 171 12.30 -16.34 2.21
CA GLU A 171 11.35 -17.38 1.82
C GLU A 171 12.04 -18.70 1.42
N LYS A 172 11.56 -19.81 1.99
CA LYS A 172 12.09 -21.16 1.72
C LYS A 172 11.40 -21.81 0.51
N GLY A 173 10.16 -21.41 0.23
CA GLY A 173 9.37 -22.00 -0.86
C GLY A 173 9.76 -21.50 -2.25
N GLY A 174 10.20 -22.40 -3.13
CA GLY A 174 10.69 -22.06 -4.48
C GLY A 174 9.70 -21.24 -5.34
N LYS A 175 8.39 -21.55 -5.29
CA LYS A 175 7.37 -20.82 -6.08
C LYS A 175 7.25 -19.36 -5.67
N LYS A 176 7.24 -19.08 -4.36
CA LYS A 176 7.16 -17.72 -3.83
C LYS A 176 8.47 -16.97 -4.02
N LYS A 177 9.60 -17.67 -3.86
CA LYS A 177 10.92 -17.14 -4.19
C LYS A 177 10.99 -16.67 -5.64
N LEU A 178 10.48 -17.48 -6.57
CA LEU A 178 10.36 -17.10 -7.99
C LEU A 178 9.46 -15.87 -8.16
N LEU A 179 8.28 -15.82 -7.52
CA LEU A 179 7.39 -14.66 -7.57
C LEU A 179 8.10 -13.38 -7.11
N TYR A 180 8.81 -13.40 -5.98
CA TYR A 180 9.53 -12.24 -5.44
C TYR A 180 10.69 -11.82 -6.33
N GLY A 181 11.41 -12.78 -6.92
CA GLY A 181 12.51 -12.51 -7.85
C GLY A 181 12.03 -11.87 -9.14
N VAL A 182 10.94 -12.40 -9.72
CA VAL A 182 10.30 -11.82 -10.90
C VAL A 182 9.77 -10.43 -10.60
N ALA A 183 9.10 -10.23 -9.46
CA ALA A 183 8.63 -8.93 -9.03
C ALA A 183 9.77 -7.91 -8.92
N LEU A 184 10.88 -8.30 -8.29
CA LEU A 184 12.05 -7.45 -8.13
C LEU A 184 12.62 -7.01 -9.49
N ILE A 185 12.82 -7.95 -10.41
CA ILE A 185 13.36 -7.66 -11.75
C ILE A 185 12.43 -6.73 -12.53
N ILE A 186 11.14 -7.04 -12.58
CA ILE A 186 10.15 -6.21 -13.30
C ILE A 186 10.08 -4.81 -12.69
N GLY A 187 10.09 -4.71 -11.36
CA GLY A 187 10.09 -3.42 -10.65
C GLY A 187 11.32 -2.57 -10.96
N LEU A 188 12.52 -3.17 -11.01
CA LEU A 188 13.75 -2.46 -11.38
C LEU A 188 13.70 -1.94 -12.83
N ILE A 189 13.16 -2.72 -13.76
CA ILE A 189 13.00 -2.30 -15.15
C ILE A 189 12.00 -1.14 -15.24
N ALA A 190 10.88 -1.21 -14.50
CA ALA A 190 9.88 -0.16 -14.47
C ALA A 190 10.43 1.14 -13.85
N GLU A 191 11.22 1.05 -12.78
CA GLU A 191 11.91 2.20 -12.16
C GLU A 191 12.88 2.87 -13.14
N ALA A 192 13.68 2.09 -13.87
CA ALA A 192 14.56 2.66 -14.89
C ALA A 192 13.76 3.33 -16.03
N LYS A 193 12.58 2.80 -16.35
CA LYS A 193 11.68 3.34 -17.39
C LYS A 193 10.90 4.57 -16.96
N SER A 194 10.69 4.80 -15.67
CA SER A 194 10.00 6.00 -15.17
C SER A 194 10.83 7.27 -15.40
N PHE A 195 12.15 7.15 -15.61
CA PHE A 195 13.08 8.28 -15.72
C PHE A 195 13.01 9.28 -14.55
N SER A 196 12.49 8.86 -13.38
CA SER A 196 12.46 9.70 -12.19
C SER A 196 13.85 9.78 -11.55
N ARG A 197 14.42 10.99 -11.52
CA ARG A 197 15.71 11.25 -10.85
C ARG A 197 15.62 10.99 -9.35
N GLY A 198 14.49 11.36 -8.73
CA GLY A 198 14.23 11.10 -7.31
C GLY A 198 14.10 9.60 -7.02
N GLY A 199 13.47 8.87 -7.95
CA GLY A 199 13.39 7.41 -7.90
C GLY A 199 14.76 6.73 -7.87
N PHE A 200 15.63 7.10 -8.82
CA PHE A 200 16.97 6.52 -8.92
C PHE A 200 17.85 6.81 -7.70
N VAL A 201 17.74 8.01 -7.11
CA VAL A 201 18.43 8.37 -5.86
C VAL A 201 17.89 7.54 -4.69
N GLY A 202 16.57 7.38 -4.60
CA GLY A 202 15.93 6.52 -3.60
C GLY A 202 16.46 5.10 -3.64
N LEU A 203 16.55 4.52 -4.85
CA LEU A 203 17.11 3.20 -5.07
C LEU A 203 18.59 3.11 -4.66
N ALA A 204 19.40 4.11 -5.03
CA ALA A 204 20.81 4.16 -4.67
C ALA A 204 21.02 4.18 -3.15
N VAL A 205 20.21 4.95 -2.41
CA VAL A 205 20.26 4.99 -0.94
C VAL A 205 19.91 3.64 -0.32
N ILE A 206 18.89 2.96 -0.86
CA ILE A 206 18.50 1.62 -0.42
C ILE A 206 19.65 0.63 -0.62
N CYS A 207 20.25 0.61 -1.81
CA CYS A 207 21.38 -0.27 -2.13
C CYS A 207 22.62 0.02 -1.26
N TYR A 208 22.94 1.31 -1.05
CA TYR A 208 24.07 1.73 -0.24
C TYR A 208 23.90 1.32 1.24
N ARG A 209 22.70 1.52 1.80
CA ARG A 209 22.41 1.14 3.19
C ARG A 209 22.52 -0.37 3.42
N ASP A 210 22.05 -1.20 2.49
CA ASP A 210 22.17 -2.66 2.62
C ASP A 210 23.64 -3.11 2.57
N GLY A 211 24.45 -2.54 1.67
CA GLY A 211 25.89 -2.82 1.60
C GLY A 211 26.60 -2.61 2.95
N ASN A 212 26.32 -1.48 3.61
CA ASN A 212 26.91 -1.17 4.92
C ASN A 212 26.35 -2.05 6.06
N HIS A 213 25.09 -2.48 6.00
CA HIS A 213 24.51 -3.36 7.03
C HIS A 213 25.10 -4.78 6.94
N GLN A 214 25.33 -5.30 5.74
CA GLN A 214 25.99 -6.60 5.55
C GLN A 214 27.45 -6.55 6.03
N GLU A 215 28.14 -5.44 5.78
CA GLU A 215 29.48 -5.18 6.30
C GLU A 215 29.50 -5.11 7.84
N TYR A 216 28.52 -4.43 8.44
CA TYR A 216 28.38 -4.37 9.90
C TYR A 216 28.13 -5.77 10.52
N LYS A 217 27.24 -6.58 9.94
CA LYS A 217 27.04 -7.97 10.39
C LYS A 217 28.32 -8.81 10.28
N ARG A 218 29.09 -8.62 9.19
CA ARG A 218 30.36 -9.33 8.99
C ARG A 218 31.43 -8.94 10.01
N ILE A 219 31.47 -7.67 10.43
CA ILE A 219 32.45 -7.17 11.40
C ILE A 219 32.07 -7.54 12.85
N TYR A 220 30.79 -7.43 13.21
CA TYR A 220 30.35 -7.50 14.61
C TYR A 220 29.60 -8.77 15.00
N CYS A 221 29.19 -9.61 14.04
CA CYS A 221 28.51 -10.89 14.31
C CYS A 221 29.01 -12.02 13.37
N PRO A 222 30.31 -12.38 13.41
CA PRO A 222 30.90 -13.32 12.47
C PRO A 222 30.43 -14.78 12.64
N SER A 223 29.69 -15.11 13.71
CA SER A 223 29.18 -16.46 13.96
C SER A 223 27.87 -16.80 13.23
N GLU A 224 27.28 -15.87 12.48
CA GLU A 224 26.03 -16.07 11.72
C GLU A 224 26.23 -16.27 10.21
N ILE A 225 27.48 -16.36 9.73
CA ILE A 225 27.85 -16.59 8.31
C ILE A 225 28.60 -17.91 8.22
#